data_AF-A0A4R5DSQ9-F1
#
_entry.id   AF-A0A4R5DSQ9-F1
#
_cell.length_a   1.000
_cell.length_b   1.000
_cell.length_c   1.000
_cell.angle_alpha   90.00
_cell.angle_beta   90.00
_cell.angle_gamma   90.00
#
_symmetry.space_group_name_H-M   'P 1'
#
loop_
_entity.id
_entity.type
_entity.pdbx_description
1 polymer ?
#
loop_
_entity_poly.entity_id
_entity_poly.type
_entity_poly.pdbx_seq_one_letter_code
_entity_poly.pdbx_strand_id
1 'polypeptide(L)' 'MDARMALPELMYLSPTTREKAVTIAQELLRTNKISPREAVAKAILIAKNWAVKNVNRNVWKKLKSIETEMI' A
#
# COMPACT_ATOMS: atom_id res chain seq x y z
N MET A 1 -6.00 18.93 -0.07
CA MET A 1 -5.71 17.69 -0.80
C MET A 1 -6.22 17.87 -2.22
N ASP A 2 -5.38 17.62 -3.23
CA ASP A 2 -5.71 17.84 -4.65
C ASP A 2 -6.92 16.98 -5.07
N ALA A 3 -7.97 17.61 -5.59
CA ALA A 3 -9.22 16.97 -6.00
C ALA A 3 -9.01 15.89 -7.09
N ARG A 4 -7.84 15.90 -7.76
CA ARG A 4 -7.43 14.91 -8.77
C ARG A 4 -7.06 13.53 -8.21
N MET A 5 -7.00 13.36 -6.89
CA MET A 5 -6.73 12.05 -6.25
C MET A 5 -7.93 11.47 -5.48
N ALA A 6 -9.11 12.09 -5.56
CA ALA A 6 -10.35 11.53 -5.01
C ALA A 6 -10.92 10.44 -5.94
N LEU A 7 -10.09 9.46 -6.29
CA LEU A 7 -10.54 8.32 -7.07
C LEU A 7 -11.31 7.36 -6.15
N PRO A 8 -12.54 6.94 -6.49
CA PRO A 8 -13.35 6.03 -5.66
C PRO A 8 -12.60 4.74 -5.31
N GLU A 9 -11.69 4.31 -6.19
CA GLU A 9 -10.86 3.12 -6.05
C GLU A 9 -9.94 3.17 -4.81
N LEU A 10 -9.56 4.36 -4.34
CA LEU A 10 -8.75 4.57 -3.14
C LEU A 10 -9.57 4.55 -1.84
N MET A 11 -10.89 4.79 -1.90
CA MET A 11 -11.77 4.81 -0.72
C MET A 11 -11.88 3.43 -0.06
N TYR A 12 -11.82 2.35 -0.84
CA TYR A 12 -11.93 0.97 -0.33
C TYR A 12 -10.65 0.47 0.38
N LEU A 13 -9.58 1.27 0.40
CA LEU A 13 -8.35 0.94 1.10
C LEU A 13 -8.39 1.44 2.54
N SER A 14 -7.72 0.71 3.44
CA SER A 14 -7.45 1.19 4.80
C SER A 14 -6.68 2.51 4.75
N PRO A 15 -6.79 3.39 5.76
CA PRO A 15 -6.14 4.71 5.74
C PRO A 15 -4.63 4.64 5.42
N THR A 16 -3.92 3.70 6.03
CA THR A 16 -2.47 3.51 5.81
C THR A 16 -2.14 2.97 4.42
N THR A 17 -2.92 2.03 3.89
CA THR A 17 -2.73 1.53 2.52
C THR A 17 -3.09 2.59 1.48
N ARG A 18 -4.09 3.43 1.78
CA ARG A 18 -4.51 4.55 0.94
C ARG A 18 -3.42 5.61 0.83
N GLU A 19 -2.85 6.04 1.95
CA GLU A 19 -1.72 6.97 1.97
C GLU A 19 -0.54 6.43 1.18
N LYS A 20 -0.20 5.15 1.38
CA LYS A 20 0.88 4.48 0.64
C LYS A 20 0.60 4.47 -0.87
N ALA A 21 -0.63 4.15 -1.28
CA ALA A 21 -1.04 4.16 -2.68
C ALA A 21 -0.93 5.56 -3.29
N VAL A 22 -1.34 6.60 -2.56
CA VAL A 22 -1.19 8.00 -2.99
C VAL A 22 0.27 8.36 -3.22
N THR A 23 1.17 8.04 -2.28
CA THR A 23 2.60 8.32 -2.43
C THR A 23 3.18 7.63 -3.66
N ILE A 24 2.86 6.35 -3.87
CA ILE A 24 3.34 5.58 -5.03
C ILE A 24 2.77 6.14 -6.34
N ALA A 25 1.50 6.55 -6.36
CA ALA A 25 0.89 7.13 -7.54
C ALA A 25 1.57 8.45 -7.94
N GLN A 26 1.89 9.30 -6.95
CA GLN A 26 2.63 10.55 -7.18
C GLN A 26 4.04 10.28 -7.73
N GLU A 27 4.71 9.25 -7.21
CA GLU A 27 6.03 8.86 -7.70
C GLU A 27 5.96 8.34 -9.15
N LEU A 28 5.01 7.45 -9.44
CA LEU A 28 4.78 6.92 -10.79
C LEU A 28 4.44 8.01 -11.81
N LEU A 29 3.67 9.03 -11.42
CA LEU A 29 3.37 10.18 -12.25
C LEU A 29 4.58 11.07 -12.53
N ARG A 30 5.56 11.10 -11.62
CA ARG A 30 6.80 11.88 -11.78
C ARG A 30 7.82 11.16 -12.65
N THR A 31 7.94 9.84 -12.50
CA THR A 31 8.99 9.04 -13.14
C THR A 31 8.59 8.49 -14.49
N ASN A 32 7.29 8.19 -14.70
CA ASN A 32 6.81 7.53 -15.89
C ASN A 32 5.82 8.41 -16.67
N LYS A 33 5.90 8.36 -18.01
CA LYS A 33 4.88 8.93 -18.89
C LYS A 33 3.65 8.00 -18.99
N ILE A 34 2.98 7.75 -17.86
CA ILE A 34 1.75 6.96 -17.80
C ILE A 34 0.55 7.83 -17.46
N SER A 35 -0.64 7.39 -17.85
CA SER A 35 -1.85 8.15 -17.53
C SER A 35 -2.11 8.15 -16.01
N PRO A 36 -2.74 9.20 -15.45
CA PRO A 36 -3.06 9.26 -14.02
C PRO A 36 -3.89 8.07 -13.52
N ARG A 37 -4.81 7.57 -14.36
CA ARG A 37 -5.62 6.39 -14.04
C ARG A 37 -4.77 5.13 -13.91
N GLU A 38 -3.85 4.91 -14.85
CA GLU A 38 -2.93 3.75 -14.78
C GLU A 38 -1.96 3.85 -13.62
N ALA A 39 -1.47 5.06 -13.32
CA ALA A 39 -0.61 5.30 -12.17
C ALA A 39 -1.31 4.90 -10.86
N VAL A 40 -2.58 5.29 -10.71
CA VAL A 40 -3.37 4.96 -9.51
C VAL A 40 -3.67 3.47 -9.44
N ALA A 41 -4.12 2.85 -10.54
CA ALA A 41 -4.38 1.41 -10.58
C ALA A 41 -3.13 0.59 -10.19
N LYS A 42 -1.96 0.95 -10.74
CA LYS A 42 -0.66 0.32 -10.38
C LYS A 42 -0.30 0.59 -8.92
N ALA A 43 -0.47 1.82 -8.45
CA ALA A 43 -0.16 2.17 -7.07
C ALA A 43 -1.03 1.43 -6.05
N ILE A 44 -2.32 1.25 -6.34
CA ILE A 44 -3.24 0.45 -5.52
C ILE A 44 -2.73 -0.99 -5.42
N LEU A 45 -2.35 -1.61 -6.54
CA LEU A 45 -1.84 -2.98 -6.55
C LEU A 45 -0.56 -3.10 -5.70
N ILE A 46 0.39 -2.18 -5.87
CA ILE A 46 1.65 -2.16 -5.11
C ILE A 46 1.37 -1.97 -3.62
N ALA A 47 0.48 -1.05 -3.26
CA ALA A 47 0.12 -0.77 -1.87
C ALA A 47 -0.56 -1.96 -1.20
N LYS A 48 -1.45 -2.68 -1.91
CA LYS A 48 -2.07 -3.92 -1.41
C LYS A 48 -1.02 -5.00 -1.13
N ASN A 49 -0.10 -5.22 -2.06
CA ASN A 49 0.98 -6.19 -1.89
C ASN A 49 1.90 -5.84 -0.72
N TRP A 50 2.20 -4.55 -0.54
CA TRP A 50 2.94 -4.07 0.63
C TRP A 50 2.19 -4.34 1.95
N ALA A 51 0.88 -4.12 1.98
CA ALA A 51 0.06 -4.37 3.16
C ALA A 51 0.09 -5.86 3.56
N VAL A 52 -0.09 -6.77 2.60
CA VAL A 52 0.00 -8.23 2.83
C VAL A 52 1.38 -8.61 3.37
N LYS A 53 2.46 -8.09 2.77
CA LYS A 53 3.84 -8.35 3.25
C LYS A 53 4.05 -7.91 4.70
N ASN A 54 3.50 -6.75 5.09
CA ASN A 54 3.58 -6.28 6.48
C ASN A 54 2.81 -7.18 7.44
N VAL A 55 1.60 -7.60 7.07
CA VAL A 55 0.81 -8.55 7.89
C VAL A 55 1.60 -9.84 8.08
N ASN A 56 2.11 -10.44 7.00
CA ASN A 56 2.89 -11.67 7.06
C ASN A 56 4.12 -11.52 7.96
N ARG A 57 4.84 -10.40 7.85
CA ARG A 57 6.01 -10.11 8.69
C ARG A 57 5.62 -10.00 10.17
N ASN A 58 4.51 -9.34 10.48
CA ASN A 58 4.05 -9.18 11.86
C ASN A 58 3.58 -10.52 12.47
N VAL A 59 2.86 -11.33 11.69
CA VAL A 59 2.47 -12.69 12.10
C VAL A 59 3.71 -13.53 12.36
N TRP A 60 4.68 -13.54 11.44
CA TRP A 60 5.94 -14.27 11.62
C TRP A 60 6.69 -13.84 12.88
N LYS A 61 6.82 -12.53 13.12
CA LYS A 61 7.46 -12.00 14.35
C LYS A 61 6.75 -12.48 15.61
N LYS A 62 5.41 -12.48 15.61
CA LYS A 62 4.62 -12.91 16.76
C LYS A 62 4.79 -14.40 17.03
N LEU A 63 4.74 -15.23 15.99
CA LEU A 63 4.99 -16.67 16.10
C LEU A 63 6.39 -16.96 16.64
N LYS A 64 7.40 -16.25 16.14
CA LYS A 64 8.79 -16.40 16.63
C LYS A 64 8.97 -15.96 18.09
N SER A 65 8.26 -14.91 18.53
CA SER A 65 8.27 -14.48 19.95
C SER A 65 7.70 -15.57 20.84
N ILE A 66 6.56 -16.15 20.47
CA ILE A 66 5.91 -17.23 21.22
C ILE A 66 6.84 -18.45 21.32
N GLU A 67 7.48 -18.84 20.21
CA GLU A 67 8.47 -19.93 20.21
C GLU A 67 9.63 -19.67 21.19
N THR A 68 10.09 -18.42 21.28
CA THR A 68 11.18 -18.03 22.19
C THR A 68 10.74 -18.03 23.66
N GLU A 69 9.50 -17.65 23.95
CA GLU A 69 8.93 -17.62 25.31
C GLU A 69 8.59 -19.01 25.87
N MET A 70 8.47 -20.03 25.00
CA MET A 70 8.14 -21.41 25.39
C MET A 70 9.38 -22.28 25.73
N ILE A 71 10.60 -21.77 25.50
CA ILE A 71 11.88 -22.43 25.79
C ILE A 71 12.45 -21.90 27.11
#